data_AF-A0A844QIY0-F1
#
_entry.id   AF-A0A844QIY0-F1
#
_cell.length_a   1.000
_cell.length_b   1.000
_cell.length_c   1.000
_cell.angle_alpha   90.00
_cell.angle_beta   90.00
_cell.angle_gamma   90.00
#
_symmetry.space_group_name_H-M   'P 1'
#
loop_
_entity.id
_entity.type
_entity.pdbx_description
1 polymer ?
#
loop_
_entity_poly.entity_id
_entity_poly.type
_entity_poly.pdbx_seq_one_letter_code
_entity_poly.pdbx_strand_id
1 'polypeptide(L)'
;MNYFYDPKEKDRVMEARESFSGRLLTDPQFDEAMANTGIIEREIKKSGAFKEKLSDYAYAFARTEKIDLAKGETILRDLFRIRTGKSMNQMREELAEREQKLTEPQRKLAYDYALGVGDMIEKGDKINFNRAFAHQGAALADELGITDAGAKRLMKEEFKAAENAELYDWGKELEEQFYRPQIEAEKEAREQKNGRGERSRRFQRSASGREDGDDVREAPARRQGASRSRVGPRP
;
A
#
# COMPACT_ATOMS: atom_id res chain seq x y z
N MET A 1 -6.27 -14.43 17.30
CA MET A 1 -5.74 -15.04 16.06
C MET A 1 -6.87 -15.20 15.05
N ASN A 2 -6.87 -14.40 13.97
CA ASN A 2 -7.64 -14.50 12.71
C ASN A 2 -7.64 -13.07 12.14
N TYR A 3 -7.05 -12.75 10.98
CA TYR A 3 -7.75 -12.66 9.68
C TYR A 3 -6.79 -12.32 8.49
N PHE A 4 -5.53 -12.78 8.47
CA PHE A 4 -4.58 -12.39 7.41
C PHE A 4 -4.13 -13.49 6.45
N TYR A 5 -4.61 -14.72 6.63
CA TYR A 5 -4.17 -15.86 5.81
C TYR A 5 -5.34 -16.50 5.09
N ASP A 6 -5.11 -16.90 3.83
CA ASP A 6 -6.02 -17.76 3.07
C ASP A 6 -6.32 -19.01 3.94
N PRO A 7 -7.57 -19.49 4.01
CA PRO A 7 -7.91 -20.75 4.66
C PRO A 7 -6.95 -21.91 4.32
N LYS A 8 -6.39 -21.94 3.11
CA LYS A 8 -5.40 -22.93 2.65
C LYS A 8 -4.02 -22.78 3.30
N GLU A 9 -3.71 -21.63 3.86
CA GLU A 9 -2.44 -21.34 4.52
C GLU A 9 -2.49 -21.55 6.05
N LYS A 10 -3.68 -21.75 6.64
CA LYS A 10 -3.83 -21.91 8.10
C LYS A 10 -2.97 -23.02 8.67
N ASP A 11 -2.92 -24.16 8.00
CA ASP A 11 -2.12 -25.31 8.44
C ASP A 11 -0.62 -24.99 8.41
N ARG A 12 -0.16 -24.27 7.37
CA ARG A 12 1.24 -23.85 7.25
C ARG A 12 1.62 -22.74 8.23
N VAL A 13 0.67 -21.89 8.61
CA VAL A 13 0.88 -20.89 9.66
C VAL A 13 1.06 -21.57 11.02
N MET A 14 0.26 -22.60 11.31
CA MET A 14 0.46 -23.42 12.50
C MET A 14 1.80 -24.16 12.47
N GLU A 15 2.16 -24.74 11.33
CA GLU A 15 3.48 -25.37 11.14
C GLU A 15 4.63 -24.37 11.35
N ALA A 16 4.50 -23.16 10.80
CA ALA A 16 5.46 -22.08 11.00
C ALA A 16 5.55 -21.65 12.46
N ARG A 17 4.43 -21.65 13.22
CA ARG A 17 4.44 -21.37 14.66
C ARG A 17 5.18 -22.43 15.45
N GLU A 18 5.01 -23.69 15.06
CA GLU A 18 5.67 -24.85 15.69
C GLU A 18 7.11 -25.07 15.22
N SER A 19 7.60 -24.27 14.27
CA SER A 19 8.97 -24.39 13.76
C SER A 19 10.01 -23.93 14.78
N PHE A 20 11.28 -24.24 14.52
CA PHE A 20 12.39 -23.79 15.36
C PHE A 20 12.42 -22.26 15.48
N SER A 21 12.31 -21.54 14.36
CA SER A 21 12.25 -20.08 14.38
C SER A 21 10.96 -19.56 14.99
N GLY A 22 9.81 -20.23 14.77
CA GLY A 22 8.52 -19.81 15.29
C GLY A 22 8.40 -19.90 16.81
N ARG A 23 8.87 -21.01 17.41
CA ARG A 23 8.80 -21.25 18.86
C ARG A 23 9.68 -20.31 19.69
N LEU A 24 10.70 -19.73 19.07
CA LEU A 24 11.59 -18.76 19.73
C LEU A 24 11.00 -17.35 19.81
N LEU A 25 9.86 -17.12 19.16
CA LEU A 25 9.18 -15.83 19.12
C LEU A 25 7.99 -15.81 20.09
N THR A 26 7.76 -14.66 20.71
CA THR A 26 6.47 -14.36 21.34
C THR A 26 5.37 -14.28 20.27
N ASP A 27 4.09 -14.36 20.68
CA ASP A 27 2.99 -14.27 19.70
C ASP A 27 3.03 -12.97 18.87
N PRO A 28 3.26 -11.77 19.46
CA PRO A 28 3.36 -10.53 18.67
C PRO A 28 4.54 -10.54 17.69
N GLN A 29 5.70 -11.05 18.11
CA GLN A 29 6.88 -11.18 17.26
C GLN A 29 6.64 -12.11 16.07
N PHE A 30 5.94 -13.22 16.32
CA PHE A 30 5.58 -14.17 15.28
C PHE A 30 4.61 -13.56 14.27
N ASP A 31 3.56 -12.89 14.75
CA ASP A 31 2.58 -12.22 13.88
C ASP A 31 3.25 -11.15 13.00
N GLU A 32 4.16 -10.34 13.56
CA GLU A 32 4.93 -9.34 12.80
C GLU A 32 5.87 -10.00 11.78
N ALA A 33 6.61 -11.03 12.19
CA ALA A 33 7.52 -11.74 11.30
C ALA A 33 6.76 -12.36 10.11
N MET A 34 5.58 -12.92 10.37
CA MET A 34 4.73 -13.49 9.32
C MET A 34 4.18 -12.42 8.38
N ALA A 35 3.75 -11.26 8.90
CA ALA A 35 3.37 -10.12 8.06
C ALA A 35 4.51 -9.66 7.15
N ASN A 36 5.73 -9.58 7.68
CA ASN A 36 6.93 -9.26 6.90
C ASN A 36 7.17 -10.28 5.78
N THR A 37 6.97 -11.58 6.04
CA THR A 37 7.10 -12.61 4.99
C THR A 37 6.08 -12.43 3.86
N GLY A 38 4.87 -11.95 4.17
CA GLY A 38 3.83 -11.66 3.16
C GLY A 38 4.19 -10.46 2.28
N ILE A 39 4.81 -9.42 2.87
CA ILE A 39 5.31 -8.28 2.11
C ILE A 39 6.44 -8.71 1.17
N ILE A 40 7.36 -9.55 1.66
CA ILE A 40 8.47 -10.08 0.85
C ILE A 40 7.94 -10.96 -0.30
N GLU A 41 6.95 -11.81 -0.05
CA GLU A 41 6.31 -12.61 -1.11
C GLU A 41 5.70 -11.72 -2.18
N ARG A 42 4.99 -10.67 -1.78
CA ARG A 42 4.40 -9.70 -2.72
C ARG A 42 5.47 -9.02 -3.56
N GLU A 43 6.61 -8.66 -2.98
CA GLU A 43 7.71 -8.07 -3.76
C GLU A 43 8.27 -9.06 -4.79
N ILE A 44 8.44 -10.34 -4.42
CA ILE A 44 8.89 -11.39 -5.35
C ILE A 44 7.89 -11.54 -6.50
N LYS A 45 6.59 -11.60 -6.21
CA LYS A 45 5.55 -11.65 -7.25
C LYS A 45 5.51 -10.40 -8.10
N LYS A 46 5.76 -9.23 -7.51
CA LYS A 46 5.71 -7.95 -8.24
C LYS A 46 6.89 -7.76 -9.19
N SER A 47 8.11 -8.01 -8.72
CA SER A 47 9.34 -7.60 -9.42
C SER A 47 10.36 -8.73 -9.62
N GLY A 48 10.17 -9.88 -8.97
CA GLY A 48 11.20 -10.91 -8.88
C GLY A 48 12.37 -10.55 -7.97
N ALA A 49 12.32 -9.41 -7.29
CA ALA A 49 13.33 -8.99 -6.32
C ALA A 49 12.86 -9.27 -4.88
N PHE A 50 13.80 -9.38 -3.95
CA PHE A 50 13.47 -9.49 -2.52
C PHE A 50 14.58 -9.05 -1.59
N LYS A 51 15.84 -8.99 -2.04
CA LYS A 51 17.00 -8.75 -1.16
C LYS A 51 16.88 -7.44 -0.38
N GLU A 52 16.54 -6.34 -1.05
CA GLU A 52 16.34 -5.04 -0.40
C GLU A 52 15.22 -5.08 0.63
N LYS A 53 14.04 -5.60 0.25
CA LYS A 53 12.91 -5.75 1.17
C LYS A 53 13.24 -6.65 2.37
N LEU A 54 13.90 -7.77 2.12
CA LEU A 54 14.34 -8.66 3.18
C LEU A 54 15.30 -7.93 4.13
N SER A 55 16.30 -7.22 3.62
CA SER A 55 17.25 -6.46 4.44
C SER A 55 16.54 -5.36 5.25
N ASP A 56 15.63 -4.60 4.63
CA ASP A 56 14.88 -3.52 5.29
C ASP A 56 14.01 -4.07 6.42
N TYR A 57 13.22 -5.10 6.15
CA TYR A 57 12.31 -5.69 7.14
C TYR A 57 13.06 -6.49 8.20
N ALA A 58 14.15 -7.18 7.86
CA ALA A 58 15.01 -7.83 8.83
C ALA A 58 15.63 -6.80 9.78
N TYR A 59 16.09 -5.65 9.26
CA TYR A 59 16.63 -4.56 10.08
C TYR A 59 15.58 -3.96 11.01
N ALA A 60 14.39 -3.64 10.49
CA ALA A 60 13.30 -3.10 11.29
C ALA A 60 12.88 -4.07 12.40
N PHE A 61 12.67 -5.35 12.05
CA PHE A 61 12.30 -6.41 12.98
C PHE A 61 13.38 -6.62 14.04
N ALA A 62 14.65 -6.71 13.63
CA ALA A 62 15.76 -6.92 14.54
C ALA A 62 15.92 -5.78 15.55
N ARG A 63 15.75 -4.53 15.08
CA ARG A 63 15.84 -3.34 15.93
C ARG A 63 14.72 -3.29 16.97
N THR A 64 13.48 -3.54 16.56
CA THR A 64 12.31 -3.48 17.46
C THR A 64 12.38 -4.60 18.50
N GLU A 65 12.74 -5.80 18.08
CA GLU A 65 12.75 -6.99 18.93
C GLU A 65 14.07 -7.25 19.65
N LYS A 66 15.05 -6.33 19.48
CA LYS A 66 16.38 -6.39 20.08
C LYS A 66 17.10 -7.72 19.83
N ILE A 67 16.95 -8.25 18.62
CA ILE A 67 17.68 -9.44 18.15
C ILE A 67 18.78 -9.02 17.18
N ASP A 68 19.76 -9.89 16.98
CA ASP A 68 20.79 -9.68 15.97
C ASP A 68 20.19 -9.66 14.55
N LEU A 69 20.76 -8.85 13.65
CA LEU A 69 20.29 -8.68 12.28
C LEU A 69 20.33 -9.99 11.48
N ALA A 70 21.43 -10.74 11.59
CA ALA A 70 21.56 -12.02 10.87
C ALA A 70 20.55 -13.03 11.38
N LYS A 71 20.25 -13.00 12.69
CA LYS A 71 19.16 -13.79 13.28
C LYS A 71 17.79 -13.37 12.76
N GLY A 72 17.51 -12.07 12.67
CA GLY A 72 16.26 -11.54 12.11
C GLY A 72 16.05 -11.97 10.65
N GLU A 73 17.07 -11.86 9.81
CA GLU A 73 17.01 -12.34 8.42
C GLU A 73 16.77 -13.85 8.35
N THR A 74 17.46 -14.64 9.19
CA THR A 74 17.31 -16.10 9.25
C THR A 74 15.87 -16.49 9.60
N ILE A 75 15.29 -15.83 10.60
CA ILE A 75 13.90 -16.06 11.01
C ILE A 75 12.93 -15.78 9.86
N LEU A 76 13.07 -14.63 9.19
CA LEU A 76 12.19 -14.27 8.07
C LEU A 76 12.31 -15.24 6.90
N ARG A 77 13.53 -15.71 6.58
CA ARG A 77 13.75 -16.71 5.52
C ARG A 77 13.13 -18.06 5.87
N ASP A 78 13.27 -18.52 7.11
CA ASP A 78 12.73 -19.81 7.54
C ASP A 78 11.20 -19.80 7.56
N LEU A 79 10.60 -18.78 8.18
CA LEU A 79 9.14 -18.62 8.22
C LEU A 79 8.54 -18.47 6.81
N PHE A 80 9.21 -17.74 5.92
CA PHE A 80 8.80 -17.63 4.52
C PHE A 80 8.77 -19.00 3.84
N ARG A 81 9.83 -19.79 4.04
CA ARG A 81 9.95 -21.12 3.43
C ARG A 81 8.85 -22.05 3.90
N ILE A 82 8.56 -22.08 5.19
CA ILE A 82 7.52 -22.94 5.76
C ILE A 82 6.13 -22.49 5.27
N ARG A 83 5.83 -21.19 5.36
CA ARG A 83 4.54 -20.63 4.93
C ARG A 83 4.26 -20.88 3.44
N THR A 84 5.25 -20.62 2.58
CA THR A 84 5.06 -20.69 1.12
C THR A 84 5.36 -22.07 0.53
N GLY A 85 6.08 -22.91 1.27
CA GLY A 85 6.59 -24.22 0.80
C GLY A 85 7.87 -24.14 -0.04
N LYS A 86 8.44 -22.94 -0.24
CA LYS A 86 9.64 -22.70 -1.06
C LYS A 86 10.49 -21.55 -0.54
N SER A 87 11.78 -21.61 -0.79
CA SER A 87 12.67 -20.47 -0.50
C SER A 87 12.36 -19.28 -1.41
N MET A 88 12.76 -18.07 -0.98
CA MET A 88 12.61 -16.85 -1.78
C MET A 88 13.30 -16.96 -3.15
N ASN A 89 14.46 -17.62 -3.22
CA ASN A 89 15.16 -17.85 -4.48
C ASN A 89 14.40 -18.81 -5.40
N GLN A 90 13.90 -19.92 -4.86
CA GLN A 90 13.07 -20.88 -5.62
C GLN A 90 11.83 -20.20 -6.18
N MET A 91 11.13 -19.39 -5.37
CA MET A 91 9.96 -18.64 -5.86
C MET A 91 10.33 -17.69 -7.01
N ARG A 92 11.42 -16.93 -6.88
CA ARG A 92 11.91 -16.04 -7.95
C ARG A 92 12.23 -16.83 -9.22
N GLU A 93 12.95 -17.93 -9.09
CA GLU A 93 13.39 -18.76 -10.22
C GLU A 93 12.20 -19.41 -10.92
N GLU A 94 11.23 -19.95 -10.19
CA GLU A 94 10.00 -20.47 -10.76
C GLU A 94 9.23 -19.44 -11.59
N LEU A 95 9.12 -18.19 -11.11
CA LEU A 95 8.44 -17.11 -11.84
C LEU A 95 9.20 -16.76 -13.12
N ALA A 96 10.53 -16.63 -13.04
CA ALA A 96 11.37 -16.34 -14.20
C ALA A 96 11.34 -17.47 -15.24
N GLU A 97 11.38 -18.73 -14.79
CA GLU A 97 11.28 -19.88 -15.69
C GLU A 97 9.92 -19.98 -16.38
N ARG A 98 8.83 -19.72 -15.65
CA ARG A 98 7.48 -19.71 -16.26
C ARG A 98 7.39 -18.65 -17.33
N GLU A 99 7.91 -17.46 -17.07
CA GLU A 99 7.94 -16.36 -18.04
C GLU A 99 8.71 -16.74 -19.32
N GLN A 100 9.83 -17.44 -19.20
CA GLN A 100 10.60 -17.94 -20.34
C GLN A 100 9.87 -19.04 -21.12
N LYS A 101 9.08 -19.87 -20.42
CA LYS A 101 8.35 -21.01 -20.99
C LYS A 101 6.96 -20.64 -21.53
N LEU A 102 6.59 -19.36 -21.52
CA LEU A 102 5.31 -18.90 -22.07
C LEU A 102 5.21 -19.21 -23.56
N THR A 103 4.12 -19.87 -23.93
CA THR A 103 3.78 -20.16 -25.32
C THR A 103 3.25 -18.90 -26.03
N GLU A 104 3.33 -18.86 -27.36
CA GLU A 104 2.78 -17.75 -28.15
C GLU A 104 1.29 -17.46 -27.87
N PRO A 105 0.39 -18.45 -27.76
CA PRO A 105 -1.00 -18.20 -27.37
C PRO A 105 -1.14 -17.52 -26.00
N GLN A 106 -0.32 -17.91 -25.02
CA GLN A 106 -0.34 -17.30 -23.68
C GLN A 106 0.17 -15.87 -23.70
N ARG A 107 1.19 -15.57 -24.52
CA ARG A 107 1.68 -14.20 -24.71
C ARG A 107 0.59 -13.32 -25.31
N LYS A 108 -0.10 -13.81 -26.33
CA LYS A 108 -1.21 -13.09 -26.98
C LYS A 108 -2.37 -12.73 -26.04
N LEU A 109 -2.60 -13.48 -24.96
CA LEU A 109 -3.57 -13.08 -23.93
C LEU A 109 -3.25 -11.71 -23.33
N ALA A 110 -1.97 -11.31 -23.28
CA ALA A 110 -1.59 -10.01 -22.74
C ALA A 110 -2.20 -8.84 -23.53
N TYR A 111 -2.53 -9.05 -24.81
CA TYR A 111 -3.23 -8.07 -25.63
C TYR A 111 -4.66 -7.79 -25.10
N ASP A 112 -5.41 -8.84 -24.78
CA ASP A 112 -6.78 -8.71 -24.25
C ASP A 112 -6.78 -7.97 -22.91
N TYR A 113 -5.80 -8.25 -22.05
CA TYR A 113 -5.61 -7.51 -20.79
C TYR A 113 -5.20 -6.06 -21.02
N ALA A 114 -4.43 -5.78 -22.08
CA ALA A 114 -4.06 -4.41 -22.46
C ALA A 114 -5.30 -3.61 -22.91
N LEU A 115 -6.18 -4.20 -23.74
CA LEU A 115 -7.46 -3.60 -24.11
C LEU A 115 -8.38 -3.40 -22.89
N GLY A 116 -8.37 -4.35 -21.96
CA GLY A 116 -9.10 -4.25 -20.70
C GLY A 116 -8.69 -3.05 -19.83
N VAL A 117 -7.52 -2.43 -20.07
CA VAL A 117 -7.16 -1.15 -19.42
C VAL A 117 -8.08 -0.02 -19.92
N GLY A 118 -8.35 0.04 -21.21
CA GLY A 118 -9.24 1.04 -21.80
C GLY A 118 -10.67 0.89 -21.30
N ASP A 119 -11.18 -0.34 -21.28
CA ASP A 119 -12.49 -0.65 -20.69
C ASP A 119 -12.64 -0.16 -19.25
N MET A 120 -11.58 -0.31 -18.43
CA MET A 120 -11.58 0.18 -17.05
C MET A 120 -11.53 1.70 -16.94
N ILE A 121 -10.92 2.41 -17.90
CA ILE A 121 -10.87 3.88 -17.90
C ILE A 121 -12.22 4.44 -18.38
N GLU A 122 -12.81 3.83 -19.41
CA GLU A 122 -14.08 4.27 -20.00
C GLU A 122 -15.27 3.97 -19.10
N LYS A 123 -15.36 2.75 -18.56
CA LYS A 123 -16.52 2.24 -17.82
C LYS A 123 -16.28 2.17 -16.31
N GLY A 124 -15.03 2.10 -15.87
CA GLY A 124 -14.70 1.96 -14.46
C GLY A 124 -15.02 3.24 -13.69
N ASP A 125 -15.42 3.08 -12.44
CA ASP A 125 -15.73 4.18 -11.51
C ASP A 125 -14.47 5.03 -11.24
N LYS A 126 -14.18 5.96 -12.17
CA LYS A 126 -13.09 6.93 -12.10
C LYS A 126 -11.75 6.28 -11.81
N ILE A 127 -11.32 5.38 -12.69
CA ILE A 127 -10.02 4.73 -12.59
C ILE A 127 -9.09 5.35 -13.64
N ASN A 128 -7.94 5.85 -13.18
CA ASN A 128 -6.89 6.34 -14.08
C ASN A 128 -6.09 5.18 -14.69
N PHE A 129 -5.38 5.45 -15.79
CA PHE A 129 -4.52 4.50 -16.50
C PHE A 129 -3.58 3.76 -15.56
N ASN A 130 -2.88 4.46 -14.67
CA ASN A 130 -1.90 3.81 -13.79
C ASN A 130 -2.53 2.75 -12.89
N ARG A 131 -3.74 3.01 -12.38
CA ARG A 131 -4.50 2.06 -11.56
C ARG A 131 -5.08 0.92 -12.38
N ALA A 132 -5.66 1.22 -13.54
CA ALA A 132 -6.19 0.21 -14.46
C ALA A 132 -5.06 -0.72 -14.97
N PHE A 133 -3.93 -0.15 -15.40
CA PHE A 133 -2.74 -0.89 -15.83
C PHE A 133 -2.12 -1.71 -14.70
N ALA A 134 -2.11 -1.19 -13.47
CA ALA A 134 -1.67 -1.98 -12.31
C ALA A 134 -2.59 -3.16 -12.03
N HIS A 135 -3.91 -2.97 -12.12
CA HIS A 135 -4.91 -4.00 -11.91
C HIS A 135 -4.83 -5.10 -12.97
N GLN A 136 -4.87 -4.72 -14.25
CA GLN A 136 -4.79 -5.68 -15.36
C GLN A 136 -3.45 -6.42 -15.37
N GLY A 137 -2.34 -5.73 -15.08
CA GLY A 137 -1.03 -6.36 -14.99
C GLY A 137 -0.93 -7.39 -13.85
N ALA A 138 -1.56 -7.13 -12.70
CA ALA A 138 -1.60 -8.10 -11.61
C ALA A 138 -2.47 -9.31 -11.96
N ALA A 139 -3.65 -9.08 -12.56
CA ALA A 139 -4.54 -10.15 -12.98
C ALA A 139 -3.90 -11.06 -14.04
N LEU A 140 -3.18 -10.49 -15.02
CA LEU A 140 -2.44 -11.26 -16.01
C LEU A 140 -1.25 -12.02 -15.38
N ALA A 141 -0.55 -11.42 -14.42
CA ALA A 141 0.54 -12.08 -13.71
C ALA A 141 0.06 -13.30 -12.93
N ASP A 142 -1.10 -13.21 -12.28
CA ASP A 142 -1.74 -14.33 -11.58
C ASP A 142 -2.16 -15.43 -12.56
N GLU A 143 -2.78 -15.07 -13.69
CA GLU A 143 -3.23 -16.01 -14.73
C GLU A 143 -2.06 -16.78 -15.36
N LEU A 144 -0.96 -16.08 -15.69
CA LEU A 144 0.22 -16.68 -16.31
C LEU A 144 1.21 -17.27 -15.29
N GLY A 145 1.02 -16.99 -14.00
CA GLY A 145 1.92 -17.39 -12.93
C GLY A 145 3.33 -16.78 -13.05
N ILE A 146 3.42 -15.54 -13.51
CA ILE A 146 4.67 -14.77 -13.71
C ILE A 146 4.71 -13.55 -12.78
N THR A 147 5.69 -12.65 -12.97
CA THR A 147 5.75 -11.40 -12.19
C THR A 147 4.83 -10.30 -12.74
N ASP A 148 4.36 -9.38 -11.90
CA ASP A 148 3.61 -8.18 -12.36
C ASP A 148 4.42 -7.39 -13.39
N ALA A 149 5.74 -7.26 -13.17
CA ALA A 149 6.63 -6.57 -14.09
C ALA A 149 6.71 -7.28 -15.45
N GLY A 150 6.79 -8.61 -15.45
CA GLY A 150 6.76 -9.43 -16.67
C GLY A 150 5.43 -9.32 -17.41
N ALA A 151 4.31 -9.44 -16.71
CA ALA A 151 2.98 -9.29 -17.28
C ALA A 151 2.77 -7.90 -17.91
N LYS A 152 3.16 -6.83 -17.21
CA LYS A 152 3.09 -5.45 -17.72
C LYS A 152 3.97 -5.22 -18.94
N ARG A 153 5.11 -5.90 -19.03
CA ARG A 153 5.97 -5.86 -20.22
C ARG A 153 5.27 -6.54 -21.39
N LEU A 154 4.73 -7.74 -21.21
CA LEU A 154 3.98 -8.45 -22.26
C LEU A 154 2.79 -7.62 -22.77
N MET A 155 2.01 -7.01 -21.87
CA MET A 155 0.89 -6.14 -22.27
C MET A 155 1.34 -5.02 -23.20
N LYS A 156 2.48 -4.37 -22.91
CA LYS A 156 3.02 -3.31 -23.76
C LYS A 156 3.51 -3.85 -25.10
N GLU A 157 4.22 -4.97 -25.09
CA GLU A 157 4.80 -5.59 -26.29
C GLU A 157 3.70 -6.05 -27.26
N GLU A 158 2.70 -6.78 -26.77
CA GLU A 158 1.60 -7.28 -27.59
C GLU A 158 0.69 -6.16 -28.09
N PHE A 159 0.41 -5.15 -27.25
CA PHE A 159 -0.35 -3.98 -27.69
C PHE A 159 0.37 -3.23 -28.80
N LYS A 160 1.68 -2.99 -28.64
CA LYS A 160 2.49 -2.34 -29.67
C LYS A 160 2.55 -3.15 -30.97
N ALA A 161 2.62 -4.47 -30.87
CA ALA A 161 2.64 -5.36 -32.04
C ALA A 161 1.31 -5.32 -32.82
N ALA A 162 0.17 -5.21 -32.12
CA ALA A 162 -1.16 -5.19 -32.73
C ALA A 162 -1.59 -3.81 -33.25
N GLU A 163 -1.38 -2.76 -32.44
CA GLU A 163 -1.92 -1.42 -32.67
C GLU A 163 -0.88 -0.44 -33.26
N ASN A 164 0.40 -0.85 -33.31
CA ASN A 164 1.52 0.01 -33.71
C ASN A 164 1.58 1.34 -32.92
N ALA A 165 1.14 1.30 -31.67
CA ALA A 165 1.06 2.42 -30.75
C ALA A 165 1.58 2.03 -29.36
N GLU A 166 1.99 3.01 -28.56
CA GLU A 166 2.41 2.78 -27.19
C GLU A 166 1.18 2.74 -26.27
N LEU A 167 1.04 1.66 -25.49
CA LEU A 167 -0.09 1.46 -24.58
C LEU A 167 -0.27 2.61 -23.58
N TYR A 168 0.84 3.21 -23.15
CA TYR A 168 0.81 4.35 -22.23
C TYR A 168 0.16 5.58 -22.86
N ASP A 169 0.55 5.92 -24.09
CA ASP A 169 0.06 7.11 -24.78
C ASP A 169 -1.42 6.96 -25.10
N TRP A 170 -1.81 5.80 -25.65
CA TRP A 170 -3.22 5.44 -25.87
C TRP A 170 -4.05 5.53 -24.59
N GLY A 171 -3.55 4.96 -23.50
CA GLY A 171 -4.25 5.02 -22.21
C GLY A 171 -4.37 6.43 -21.63
N LYS A 172 -3.40 7.32 -21.92
CA LYS A 172 -3.46 8.73 -21.53
C LYS A 172 -4.45 9.54 -22.35
N GLU A 173 -4.58 9.24 -23.63
CA GLU A 173 -5.64 9.82 -24.46
C GLU A 173 -7.03 9.43 -23.94
N LEU A 174 -7.22 8.17 -23.53
CA LEU A 174 -8.47 7.74 -22.89
C LEU A 174 -8.73 8.42 -21.54
N GLU A 175 -7.68 8.63 -20.72
CA GLU A 175 -7.84 9.40 -19.47
C GLU A 175 -8.31 10.84 -19.74
N GLU A 176 -7.78 11.50 -20.77
CA GLU A 176 -8.18 12.86 -21.14
C GLU A 176 -9.64 12.90 -21.60
N GLN A 177 -10.06 11.90 -22.37
CA GLN A 177 -11.40 11.84 -22.94
C GLN A 177 -12.47 11.46 -21.91
N PHE A 178 -12.18 10.49 -21.03
CA PHE A 178 -13.20 9.88 -20.16
C PHE A 178 -12.99 10.17 -18.68
N TYR A 179 -11.76 10.14 -18.18
CA TYR A 179 -11.48 10.27 -16.74
C TYR A 179 -11.45 11.74 -16.28
N ARG A 180 -10.69 12.61 -16.95
CA ARG A 180 -10.54 14.02 -16.53
C ARG A 180 -11.86 14.78 -16.45
N PRO A 181 -12.77 14.70 -17.44
CA PRO A 181 -14.05 15.40 -17.37
C PRO A 181 -14.89 15.00 -16.15
N GLN A 182 -14.85 13.72 -15.76
CA GLN A 182 -15.57 13.23 -14.59
C GLN A 182 -15.02 13.77 -13.27
N ILE A 183 -13.69 13.88 -13.16
CA ILE A 183 -13.02 14.44 -11.97
C ILE A 183 -13.25 15.95 -11.88
N GLU A 184 -13.15 16.67 -12.99
CA GLU A 184 -13.39 18.12 -13.02
C GLU A 184 -14.84 18.45 -12.66
N ALA A 185 -15.82 17.75 -13.24
CA ALA A 185 -17.23 17.91 -12.89
C ALA A 185 -17.51 17.62 -11.40
N GLU A 186 -16.87 16.60 -10.83
CA GLU A 186 -16.99 16.31 -9.39
C GLU A 186 -16.36 17.41 -8.53
N LYS A 187 -15.19 17.92 -8.93
CA LYS A 187 -14.50 18.99 -8.22
C LYS A 187 -15.34 20.26 -8.23
N GLU A 188 -15.89 20.65 -9.38
CA GLU A 188 -16.80 21.79 -9.50
C GLU A 188 -18.07 21.60 -8.65
N ALA A 189 -18.69 20.42 -8.69
CA ALA A 189 -19.87 20.12 -7.88
C ALA A 189 -19.56 20.21 -6.37
N ARG A 190 -18.36 19.79 -5.95
CA ARG A 190 -17.90 19.90 -4.56
C ARG A 190 -17.65 21.34 -4.16
N GLU A 191 -17.02 22.14 -5.02
CA GLU A 191 -16.78 23.57 -4.79
C GLU A 191 -18.11 24.36 -4.71
N GLN A 192 -19.08 24.06 -5.57
CA GLN A 192 -20.42 24.65 -5.49
C GLN A 192 -21.19 24.28 -4.21
N LYS A 193 -21.06 23.03 -3.73
CA LYS A 193 -21.63 22.59 -2.45
C LYS A 193 -20.96 23.26 -1.25
N ASN A 194 -19.62 23.38 -1.26
CA ASN A 194 -18.87 24.03 -0.19
C ASN A 194 -19.10 25.54 -0.15
N GLY A 195 -19.18 26.20 -1.32
CA GLY A 195 -19.46 27.64 -1.43
C GLY A 195 -20.85 28.05 -0.95
N ARG A 196 -21.86 27.16 -1.03
CA ARG A 196 -23.19 27.39 -0.43
C ARG A 196 -23.21 27.21 1.09
N GLY A 197 -22.38 26.31 1.64
CA GLY A 197 -22.29 26.06 3.09
C GLY A 197 -21.58 27.17 3.88
N GLU A 198 -20.54 27.78 3.31
CA GLU A 198 -19.79 28.84 4.00
C GLU A 198 -20.53 30.18 4.05
N ARG A 199 -21.33 30.52 3.03
CA ARG A 199 -22.14 31.76 3.04
C ARG A 199 -23.29 31.70 4.06
N SER A 200 -23.86 30.53 4.31
CA SER A 200 -24.94 30.36 5.31
C SER A 200 -24.43 30.47 6.75
N ARG A 201 -23.24 29.93 7.07
CA ARG A 201 -22.66 30.03 8.42
C ARG A 201 -22.14 31.42 8.77
N ARG A 202 -21.70 32.20 7.78
CA ARG A 202 -21.22 33.58 8.01
C ARG A 202 -22.36 34.55 8.30
N PHE A 203 -23.55 34.33 7.73
CA PHE A 203 -24.73 35.18 7.96
C PHE A 203 -25.45 34.90 9.29
N GLN A 204 -25.38 33.67 9.83
CA GLN A 204 -25.98 33.35 11.13
C GLN A 204 -25.15 33.85 12.32
N ARG A 205 -23.82 33.96 12.20
CA ARG A 205 -22.97 34.50 13.27
C ARG A 205 -23.04 36.03 13.43
N SER A 206 -23.48 36.75 12.39
CA SER A 206 -23.63 38.21 12.42
C SER A 206 -25.01 38.68 12.88
N ALA A 207 -26.00 37.79 12.96
CA ALA A 207 -27.37 38.13 13.36
C ALA A 207 -27.68 37.84 14.84
N SER A 208 -26.82 37.12 15.57
CA SER A 208 -27.05 36.73 16.97
C SER A 208 -26.15 37.47 17.97
N GLY A 209 -25.63 38.65 17.62
CA GLY A 209 -24.56 39.31 18.37
C GLY A 209 -24.79 40.78 18.64
N ARG A 210 -26.01 41.20 18.99
CA ARG A 210 -26.34 42.54 19.53
C ARG A 210 -27.71 42.51 20.22
N GLU A 211 -27.69 42.50 21.55
CA GLU A 211 -28.69 43.01 22.53
C GLU A 211 -28.17 42.56 23.91
N ASP A 212 -27.50 43.48 24.64
CA ASP A 212 -27.96 44.09 25.91
C ASP A 212 -27.84 43.12 27.11
N GLY A 213 -27.21 43.42 28.23
CA GLY A 213 -26.67 44.64 28.82
C GLY A 213 -26.21 44.31 30.26
N ASP A 214 -25.31 45.14 30.77
CA ASP A 214 -24.94 45.42 32.17
C ASP A 214 -25.39 44.49 33.31
N ASP A 215 -24.42 43.93 34.07
CA ASP A 215 -24.42 44.12 35.53
C ASP A 215 -23.02 43.98 36.15
N VAL A 216 -22.85 44.71 37.26
CA VAL A 216 -21.63 45.33 37.75
C VAL A 216 -21.18 44.72 39.10
N ARG A 217 -19.87 44.84 39.41
CA ARG A 217 -19.16 44.59 40.71
C ARG A 217 -18.90 43.11 41.03
N GLU A 218 -17.77 42.69 41.61
CA GLU A 218 -16.90 43.36 42.58
C GLU A 218 -15.52 42.67 42.61
N ALA A 219 -14.44 43.43 42.73
CA ALA A 219 -13.12 42.94 43.16
C ALA A 219 -12.99 43.17 44.69
N PRO A 220 -12.17 42.41 45.44
CA PRO A 220 -10.80 42.89 45.61
C PRO A 220 -9.67 41.85 45.91
N ALA A 221 -8.46 42.29 45.53
CA ALA A 221 -7.20 42.31 46.29
C ALA A 221 -6.34 41.04 46.58
N ARG A 222 -5.18 41.02 45.90
CA ARG A 222 -3.77 41.00 46.39
C ARG A 222 -3.32 40.04 47.51
N ARG A 223 -2.28 39.25 47.17
CA ARG A 223 -0.98 39.06 47.90
C ARG A 223 0.03 38.44 46.90
N GLN A 224 0.99 39.15 46.33
CA GLN A 224 2.35 39.50 46.81
C GLN A 224 3.18 38.36 47.43
N GLY A 225 4.37 38.14 46.85
CA GLY A 225 5.48 37.32 47.34
C GLY A 225 6.23 36.65 46.17
N ALA A 226 6.97 37.35 45.32
CA ALA A 226 8.36 37.79 45.50
C ALA A 226 9.37 36.67 45.86
N SER A 227 10.06 36.18 44.82
CA SER A 227 11.52 36.09 44.69
C SER A 227 12.36 35.45 45.81
N ARG A 228 13.17 34.42 45.46
CA ARG A 228 14.64 34.54 45.47
C ARG A 228 15.39 33.29 44.98
N SER A 229 16.42 33.61 44.20
CA SER A 229 17.52 32.82 43.65
C SER A 229 18.56 32.42 44.71
N ARG A 230 19.30 31.31 44.47
CA ARG A 230 20.78 31.15 44.53
C ARG A 230 21.14 29.64 44.51
N VAL A 231 21.99 29.14 43.59
CA VAL A 231 23.49 29.07 43.67
C VAL A 231 23.92 28.36 44.96
N GLY A 232 24.65 27.24 45.02
CA GLY A 232 25.65 26.59 44.15
C GLY A 232 26.12 25.26 44.82
N PRO A 233 27.27 24.67 44.40
CA PRO A 233 27.51 23.21 44.48
C PRO A 233 28.55 22.71 45.53
N ARG A 234 28.70 21.36 45.58
CA ARG A 234 29.81 20.51 46.12
C ARG A 234 29.83 20.28 47.65
N PRO A 235 30.40 19.16 48.17
CA PRO A 235 31.71 18.54 47.83
C PRO A 235 31.70 17.53 46.68
#